data_AF-A0A7S2RK54-F1
#
_entry.id   AF-A0A7S2RK54-F1
#
_cell.length_a   1.000
_cell.length_b   1.000
_cell.length_c   1.000
_cell.angle_alpha   90.00
_cell.angle_beta   90.00
_cell.angle_gamma   90.00
#
_symmetry.space_group_name_H-M   'P 1'
#
loop_
_entity.id
_entity.type
_entity.pdbx_description
1 polymer ?
#
loop_
_entity_poly.entity_id
_entity_poly.type
_entity_poly.pdbx_seq_one_letter_code
_entity_poly.pdbx_strand_id
1 'polypeptide(L)'
;ERGHNHSAPQPSISLPLDEWLLASSEDVGSGGADLSLPSYDAKAEAWTRVAVPSTVLAGLDAAGQTVGDLYVGTRLRDDVNASRFSASHWYRTCVETPPGFSGATLSLLGVNYRADVW
;
A
#
# COMPACT_ATOMS: atom_id res chain seq x y z
N GLU A 1 -21.90 -36.27 30.41
CA GLU A 1 -20.50 -35.94 30.03
C GLU A 1 -20.54 -34.81 29.00
N ARG A 2 -19.75 -33.74 29.18
CA ARG A 2 -19.75 -32.55 28.33
C ARG A 2 -18.92 -32.80 27.07
N GLY A 3 -19.58 -32.86 25.91
CA GLY A 3 -18.92 -32.89 24.60
C GLY A 3 -18.24 -31.55 24.32
N HIS A 4 -16.91 -31.56 24.29
CA HIS A 4 -16.12 -30.43 23.82
C HIS A 4 -16.08 -30.50 22.29
N ASN A 5 -16.93 -29.74 21.61
CA ASN A 5 -16.81 -29.49 20.18
C ASN A 5 -15.52 -28.69 19.93
N HIS A 6 -14.44 -29.37 19.56
CA HIS A 6 -13.35 -28.73 18.83
C HIS A 6 -13.85 -28.53 17.40
N SER A 7 -14.32 -27.32 17.10
CA SER A 7 -14.54 -26.92 15.72
C SER A 7 -13.20 -27.02 14.99
N ALA A 8 -13.11 -27.89 13.99
CA ALA A 8 -11.93 -27.94 13.13
C ALA A 8 -11.68 -26.55 12.54
N PRO A 9 -10.41 -26.08 12.43
CA PRO A 9 -10.13 -24.82 11.78
C PRO A 9 -10.70 -24.87 10.37
N GLN A 10 -11.57 -23.92 10.04
CA GLN A 10 -12.05 -23.79 8.67
C GLN A 10 -10.85 -23.48 7.75
N PRO A 11 -10.83 -23.99 6.52
CA PRO A 11 -9.77 -23.67 5.57
C PRO A 11 -9.75 -22.15 5.33
N SER A 12 -8.69 -21.49 5.80
CA SER A 12 -8.43 -20.08 5.53
C SER A 12 -7.73 -19.94 4.19
N ILE A 13 -8.32 -19.17 3.27
CA ILE A 13 -7.70 -18.84 1.98
C ILE A 13 -6.79 -17.62 2.21
N SER A 14 -5.57 -17.67 1.69
CA SER A 14 -4.70 -16.50 1.61
C SER A 14 -4.94 -15.78 0.29
N LEU A 15 -5.25 -14.49 0.34
CA LEU A 15 -5.42 -13.65 -0.84
C LEU A 15 -4.18 -12.76 -0.98
N PRO A 16 -3.50 -12.74 -2.14
CA PRO A 16 -2.40 -11.81 -2.37
C PRO A 16 -2.93 -10.38 -2.45
N LEU A 17 -2.12 -9.43 -1.99
CA LEU A 17 -2.36 -8.00 -2.13
C LEU A 17 -1.42 -7.46 -3.20
N ASP A 18 -1.96 -7.21 -4.39
CA ASP A 18 -1.22 -6.80 -5.58
C ASP A 18 -1.71 -5.44 -6.10
N GLU A 19 -1.23 -4.97 -7.25
CA GLU A 19 -1.72 -3.72 -7.90
C GLU A 19 -1.70 -2.48 -6.97
N TRP A 20 -0.63 -2.33 -6.20
CA TRP A 20 -0.50 -1.21 -5.27
C TRP A 20 -0.35 0.13 -5.99
N LEU A 21 -1.08 1.11 -5.46
CA LEU A 21 -0.99 2.51 -5.82
C LEU A 21 -0.39 3.31 -4.66
N LEU A 22 0.47 4.26 -5.00
CA LEU A 22 1.18 5.14 -4.09
C LEU A 22 0.84 6.60 -4.41
N ALA A 23 0.55 7.41 -3.39
CA ALA A 23 0.39 8.86 -3.53
C ALA A 23 0.88 9.59 -2.27
N SER A 24 1.34 10.84 -2.42
CA SER A 24 1.59 11.73 -1.27
C SER A 24 0.25 12.13 -0.66
N SER A 25 0.18 12.23 0.67
CA SER A 25 -0.98 12.82 1.33
C SER A 25 -1.15 14.31 1.03
N GLU A 26 -0.12 14.98 0.52
CA GLU A 26 -0.22 16.39 0.09
C GLU A 26 -0.94 16.53 -1.25
N ASP A 27 -0.87 15.50 -2.10
CA ASP A 27 -1.51 15.48 -3.42
C ASP A 27 -2.95 14.92 -3.36
N VAL A 28 -3.31 14.30 -2.24
CA VAL A 28 -4.60 13.63 -2.03
C VAL A 28 -5.33 14.25 -0.84
N GLY A 29 -6.35 15.07 -1.13
CA GLY A 29 -7.14 15.76 -0.10
C GLY A 29 -8.18 14.89 0.63
N SER A 30 -8.43 13.67 0.15
CA SER A 30 -9.38 12.73 0.79
C SER A 30 -8.77 12.05 2.01
N GLY A 31 -9.59 11.83 3.05
CA GLY A 31 -9.18 11.07 4.23
C GLY A 31 -9.22 9.55 4.02
N GLY A 32 -8.58 8.80 4.92
CA GLY A 32 -8.45 7.34 4.78
C GLY A 32 -9.79 6.60 4.62
N ALA A 33 -10.85 7.06 5.30
CA ALA A 33 -12.20 6.49 5.18
C ALA A 33 -12.78 6.60 3.75
N ASP A 34 -12.50 7.69 3.04
CA ASP A 34 -12.93 7.84 1.64
C ASP A 34 -12.02 7.05 0.70
N LEU A 35 -10.72 7.03 0.99
CA LEU A 35 -9.70 6.35 0.17
C LEU A 35 -9.84 4.83 0.17
N SER A 36 -10.29 4.23 1.28
CA SER A 36 -10.46 2.78 1.39
C SER A 36 -11.78 2.27 0.78
N LEU A 37 -12.66 3.16 0.31
CA LEU A 37 -13.87 2.74 -0.40
C LEU A 37 -13.51 2.04 -1.73
N PRO A 38 -14.17 0.90 -2.04
CA PRO A 38 -14.02 0.24 -3.34
C PRO A 38 -14.36 1.15 -4.53
N SER A 39 -15.28 2.11 -4.32
CA SER A 39 -15.72 3.08 -5.33
C SER A 39 -14.80 4.29 -5.48
N TYR A 40 -13.76 4.44 -4.67
CA TYR A 40 -12.83 5.57 -4.78
C TYR A 40 -12.07 5.50 -6.11
N ASP A 41 -12.10 6.60 -6.87
CA ASP A 41 -11.42 6.68 -8.16
C ASP A 41 -9.94 7.07 -7.99
N ALA A 42 -9.10 6.05 -7.78
CA ALA A 42 -7.65 6.21 -7.69
C ALA A 42 -6.96 6.31 -9.06
N LYS A 43 -7.67 6.66 -10.14
CA LYS A 43 -7.10 6.83 -11.49
C LYS A 43 -6.63 8.25 -11.78
N ALA A 44 -6.77 9.17 -10.81
CA ALA A 44 -6.25 10.52 -10.91
C ALA A 44 -4.71 10.54 -11.02
N GLU A 45 -4.16 11.60 -11.60
CA GLU A 45 -2.72 11.79 -11.87
C GLU A 45 -1.83 11.72 -10.61
N ALA A 46 -2.42 11.84 -9.41
CA ALA A 46 -1.71 11.78 -8.13
C ALA A 46 -1.21 10.36 -7.77
N TRP A 47 -1.74 9.30 -8.38
CA TRP A 47 -1.44 7.92 -8.00
C TRP A 47 -0.44 7.25 -8.93
N THR A 48 0.61 6.68 -8.34
CA THR A 48 1.67 5.95 -9.04
C THR A 48 1.55 4.46 -8.74
N ARG A 49 1.57 3.59 -9.76
CA ARG A 49 1.67 2.14 -9.54
C ARG A 49 3.06 1.78 -9.01
N VAL A 50 3.10 0.98 -7.94
CA VAL A 50 4.36 0.51 -7.34
C VAL A 50 4.27 -0.97 -6.99
N ALA A 51 5.41 -1.67 -7.00
CA ALA A 51 5.50 -3.03 -6.47
C ALA A 51 5.73 -3.00 -4.95
N VAL A 52 5.18 -3.97 -4.23
CA VAL A 52 5.43 -4.20 -2.80
C VAL A 52 6.10 -5.58 -2.66
N PRO A 53 7.16 -5.74 -1.84
CA PRO A 53 7.72 -4.76 -0.91
C PRO A 53 8.59 -3.68 -1.59
N SER A 54 8.39 -2.42 -1.19
CA SER A 54 9.25 -1.29 -1.57
C SER A 54 9.17 -0.17 -0.52
N THR A 55 10.19 0.69 -0.49
CA THR A 55 10.07 2.01 0.16
C THR A 55 9.42 2.99 -0.81
N VAL A 56 8.93 4.13 -0.32
CA VAL A 56 8.37 5.20 -1.17
C VAL A 56 9.36 5.62 -2.27
N LEU A 57 10.62 5.90 -1.90
CA LEU A 57 11.64 6.31 -2.87
C LEU A 57 11.90 5.22 -3.92
N ALA A 58 12.05 3.96 -3.51
CA ALA A 58 12.31 2.86 -4.43
C ALA A 58 11.12 2.60 -5.37
N GLY A 59 9.88 2.70 -4.87
CA GLY A 59 8.68 2.56 -5.69
C GLY A 59 8.54 3.68 -6.72
N LEU A 60 8.79 4.93 -6.32
CA LEU A 60 8.78 6.08 -7.21
C LEU A 60 9.89 5.99 -8.28
N ASP A 61 11.10 5.60 -7.88
CA ASP A 61 12.23 5.42 -8.80
C ASP A 61 11.94 4.34 -9.85
N ALA A 62 11.45 3.17 -9.42
CA ALA A 62 11.05 2.09 -10.32
C ALA A 62 9.90 2.48 -11.26
N ALA A 63 9.04 3.42 -10.84
CA ALA A 63 7.97 3.99 -11.66
C ALA A 63 8.43 5.16 -12.56
N GLY A 64 9.72 5.49 -12.57
CA GLY A 64 10.28 6.58 -13.39
C GLY A 64 9.93 7.98 -12.87
N GLN A 65 9.60 8.13 -11.59
CA GLN A 65 9.27 9.41 -10.94
C GLN A 65 10.52 10.16 -10.42
N THR A 66 11.71 9.67 -10.75
CA THR A 66 13.02 10.23 -10.40
C THR A 66 13.80 10.55 -11.67
N VAL A 67 14.81 11.41 -11.57
CA VAL A 67 15.61 11.85 -12.71
C VAL A 67 16.85 10.96 -12.86
N GLY A 68 16.81 10.06 -13.86
CA GLY A 68 17.95 9.21 -14.20
C GLY A 68 18.31 8.19 -13.13
N ASP A 69 19.47 7.55 -13.29
CA ASP A 69 19.95 6.55 -12.33
C ASP A 69 20.50 7.24 -11.06
N LEU A 70 19.80 7.04 -9.94
CA LEU A 70 20.13 7.60 -8.63
C LEU A 70 21.46 7.10 -8.06
N TYR A 71 21.96 5.94 -8.50
CA TYR A 71 23.21 5.34 -8.02
C TYR A 71 24.45 5.94 -8.68
N VAL A 72 24.28 6.84 -9.65
CA VAL A 72 25.39 7.47 -10.38
C VAL A 72 25.74 8.82 -9.78
N GLY A 73 27.03 8.97 -9.42
CA GLY A 73 27.58 10.26 -8.98
C GLY A 73 26.87 10.81 -7.75
N THR A 74 26.32 12.02 -7.86
CA THR A 74 25.64 12.72 -6.76
C THR A 74 24.13 12.86 -6.95
N ARG A 75 23.53 12.15 -7.91
CA ARG A 75 22.11 12.30 -8.27
C ARG A 75 21.16 12.08 -7.09
N LEU A 76 21.41 11.08 -6.26
CA LEU A 76 20.62 10.86 -5.04
C LEU A 76 20.60 12.10 -4.12
N ARG A 77 21.70 12.87 -4.04
CA ARG A 77 21.79 14.08 -3.21
C ARG A 77 21.17 15.29 -3.91
N ASP A 78 21.44 15.45 -5.21
CA ASP A 78 21.17 16.69 -5.94
C ASP A 78 19.79 16.70 -6.61
N ASP A 79 19.31 15.54 -7.07
CA ASP A 79 18.11 15.44 -7.91
C ASP A 79 16.89 14.92 -7.14
N VAL A 80 17.08 14.32 -5.96
CA VAL A 80 15.97 13.86 -5.11
C VAL A 80 15.53 14.98 -4.17
N ASN A 81 14.34 15.51 -4.40
CA ASN A 81 13.74 16.46 -3.47
C ASN A 81 13.30 15.77 -2.17
N ALA A 82 14.12 15.91 -1.12
CA ALA A 82 13.87 15.31 0.18
C ALA A 82 12.55 15.79 0.84
N SER A 83 12.05 16.99 0.52
CA SER A 83 10.83 17.52 1.15
C SER A 83 9.60 16.68 0.83
N ARG A 84 9.58 16.01 -0.34
CA ARG A 84 8.50 15.11 -0.76
C ARG A 84 8.28 13.96 0.22
N PHE A 85 9.30 13.57 0.98
CA PHE A 85 9.24 12.43 1.92
C PHE A 85 8.92 12.84 3.35
N SER A 86 8.64 14.13 3.59
CA SER A 86 8.25 14.63 4.93
C SER A 86 6.77 14.40 5.25
N ALA A 87 5.94 14.25 4.21
CA ALA A 87 4.53 13.92 4.33
C ALA A 87 4.27 12.42 4.46
N SER A 88 3.07 12.08 4.94
CA SER A 88 2.58 10.69 4.88
C SER A 88 2.36 10.28 3.43
N HIS A 89 2.50 8.98 3.16
CA HIS A 89 2.28 8.42 1.83
C HIS A 89 1.20 7.34 1.91
N TRP A 90 0.20 7.46 1.06
CA TRP A 90 -0.86 6.48 0.93
C TRP A 90 -0.37 5.29 0.11
N TYR A 91 -0.60 4.09 0.63
CA TYR A 91 -0.54 2.84 -0.13
C TYR A 91 -1.96 2.28 -0.24
N ARG A 92 -2.45 2.09 -1.45
CA ARG A 92 -3.81 1.59 -1.73
C ARG A 92 -3.77 0.37 -2.64
N THR A 93 -4.56 -0.63 -2.30
CA THR A 93 -4.83 -1.81 -3.14
C THR A 93 -6.30 -2.23 -2.95
N CYS A 94 -6.84 -2.98 -3.91
CA CYS A 94 -8.16 -3.59 -3.81
C CYS A 94 -8.01 -5.11 -3.87
N VAL A 95 -8.77 -5.82 -3.02
CA VAL A 95 -8.86 -7.28 -3.05
C VAL A 95 -10.30 -7.70 -3.29
N GLU A 96 -10.49 -8.63 -4.23
CA GLU A 96 -11.80 -9.24 -4.47
C GLU A 96 -12.03 -10.34 -3.43
N THR A 97 -13.12 -10.23 -2.67
CA THR A 97 -13.46 -11.21 -1.65
C THR A 97 -14.17 -12.42 -2.26
N PRO A 98 -13.87 -13.65 -1.82
CA PRO A 98 -14.57 -14.83 -2.31
C PRO A 98 -16.06 -14.83 -1.90
N PRO A 99 -16.92 -15.58 -2.60
CA PRO A 99 -18.32 -15.73 -2.21
C PRO A 99 -18.47 -16.23 -0.76
N GLY A 100 -19.39 -15.63 0.00
CA GLY A 100 -19.62 -16.00 1.39
C GLY A 100 -18.59 -15.44 2.39
N PHE A 101 -17.79 -14.44 1.99
CA PHE A 101 -16.84 -13.76 2.86
C PHE A 101 -17.52 -13.20 4.11
N SER A 102 -16.99 -13.58 5.28
CA SER A 102 -17.49 -13.16 6.60
C SER A 102 -16.46 -12.39 7.42
N GLY A 103 -15.20 -12.33 6.96
CA GLY A 103 -14.12 -11.59 7.60
C GLY A 103 -12.73 -12.03 7.13
N ALA A 104 -11.72 -11.19 7.38
CA ALA A 104 -10.32 -11.44 7.09
C ALA A 104 -9.42 -10.95 8.22
N THR A 105 -8.19 -11.45 8.22
CA THR A 105 -7.07 -10.86 8.97
C THR A 105 -6.06 -10.32 7.97
N LEU A 106 -5.62 -9.08 8.16
CA LEU A 106 -4.54 -8.48 7.39
C LEU A 106 -3.20 -8.74 8.09
N SER A 107 -2.27 -9.40 7.39
CA SER A 107 -0.91 -9.62 7.87
C SER A 107 0.06 -8.67 7.18
N LEU A 108 0.61 -7.71 7.92
CA LEU A 108 1.66 -6.81 7.43
C LEU A 108 3.01 -7.28 7.95
N LEU A 109 3.89 -7.73 7.04
CA LEU A 109 5.20 -8.27 7.40
C LEU A 109 6.22 -7.16 7.74
N GLY A 110 5.99 -5.93 7.29
CA GLY A 110 6.84 -4.79 7.59
C GLY A 110 6.23 -3.46 7.14
N VAL A 111 6.35 -2.45 7.99
CA VAL A 111 5.97 -1.05 7.73
C VAL A 111 7.12 -0.16 8.23
N ASN A 112 7.51 0.85 7.45
CA ASN A 112 8.60 1.76 7.82
C ASN A 112 8.08 3.22 7.97
N TYR A 113 7.94 3.80 9.17
CA TYR A 113 8.00 3.15 10.49
C TYR A 113 6.62 2.98 11.16
N ARG A 114 5.57 3.66 10.67
CA ARG A 114 4.20 3.59 11.19
C ARG A 114 3.18 3.82 10.08
N ALA A 115 1.97 3.30 10.24
CA ALA A 115 0.86 3.55 9.32
C ALA A 115 -0.47 3.49 10.07
N ASP A 116 -1.42 4.32 9.62
CA ASP A 116 -2.84 4.11 9.87
C ASP A 116 -3.37 3.15 8.80
N VAL A 117 -4.26 2.23 9.19
CA VAL A 117 -4.86 1.23 8.28
C VAL A 117 -6.36 1.49 8.21
N TRP A 118 -6.89 1.52 6.98
CA TRP A 118 -8.26 1.92 6.65
C TRP A 118 -8.95 0.89 5.76
#